data_AF-A0A958GKD0-F1
#
_entry.id   AF-A0A958GKD0-F1
#
_cell.length_a   1.000
_cell.length_b   1.000
_cell.length_c   1.000
_cell.angle_alpha   90.00
_cell.angle_beta   90.00
_cell.angle_gamma   90.00
#
_symmetry.space_group_name_H-M   'P 1'
#
loop_
_entity.id
_entity.type
_entity.pdbx_description
1 polymer ?
#
loop_
_entity_poly.entity_id
_entity_poly.type
_entity_poly.pdbx_seq_one_letter_code
_entity_poly.pdbx_strand_id
1 'polypeptide(L)' 'IVAVRQVLEEMEILETPRILVWNKCDLLTPEQQHELPAEFGGLCISAGKRAGSGELTKAISGVIKVDGGPIEESIPSPVS' A
#
# COMPACT_ATOMS: atom_id res chain seq x y z
N ILE A 1 0.55 -15.76 6.55
CA ILE A 1 -0.39 -15.10 5.59
C ILE A 1 -1.63 -15.97 5.27
N VAL A 2 -1.52 -17.30 5.31
CA VAL A 2 -2.59 -18.25 4.94
C VAL A 2 -3.96 -17.94 5.54
N ALA A 3 -4.04 -17.65 6.84
CA ALA A 3 -5.32 -17.37 7.51
C ALA A 3 -6.09 -16.18 6.91
N VAL A 4 -5.40 -15.09 6.54
CA VAL A 4 -6.05 -13.93 5.92
C VAL A 4 -6.43 -14.24 4.47
N ARG A 5 -5.63 -15.03 3.75
CA ARG A 5 -5.92 -15.38 2.35
C ARG A 5 -7.24 -16.12 2.21
N GLN A 6 -7.54 -17.04 3.13
CA GLN A 6 -8.80 -17.79 3.12
C GLN A 6 -10.01 -16.86 3.28
N VAL A 7 -9.97 -15.93 4.23
CA VAL A 7 -11.05 -14.94 4.41
C VAL A 7 -11.21 -14.05 3.17
N LEU A 8 -10.11 -13.62 2.54
CA LEU A 8 -10.19 -12.82 1.31
C LEU A 8 -10.75 -13.60 0.11
N GLU A 9 -10.56 -14.92 0.10
CA GLU A 9 -11.13 -15.84 -0.90
C GLU A 9 -12.63 -16.03 -0.68
N GLU A 10 -13.07 -16.24 0.55
CA GLU A 10 -14.48 -16.30 0.95
C GLU A 10 -15.25 -15.01 0.62
N MET A 11 -14.56 -13.86 0.64
CA MET A 11 -15.12 -12.56 0.30
C MET A 11 -15.05 -12.22 -1.20
N GLU A 12 -14.52 -13.11 -2.06
CA GLU A 12 -14.38 -12.91 -3.51
C GLU A 12 -13.57 -11.65 -3.91
N ILE A 13 -12.67 -11.17 -3.05
CA ILE A 13 -11.89 -9.92 -3.27
C ILE A 13 -10.44 -10.16 -3.68
N LEU A 14 -10.08 -11.39 -4.05
CA LEU A 14 -8.70 -11.74 -4.41
C LEU A 14 -8.17 -11.02 -5.65
N GLU A 15 -9.05 -10.55 -6.54
CA GLU A 15 -8.67 -9.82 -7.75
C GLU A 15 -8.28 -8.36 -7.49
N THR A 16 -8.57 -7.85 -6.29
CA THR A 16 -8.17 -6.49 -5.92
C THR A 16 -6.64 -6.39 -5.86
N PRO A 17 -6.01 -5.38 -6.51
CA PRO A 17 -4.59 -5.15 -6.39
C PRO A 17 -4.17 -4.95 -4.93
N ARG A 18 -3.07 -5.61 -4.52
CA ARG A 18 -2.64 -5.66 -3.12
C ARG A 18 -1.16 -5.37 -2.98
N ILE A 19 -0.83 -4.75 -1.85
CA ILE A 19 0.54 -4.50 -1.42
C ILE A 19 0.78 -5.32 -0.15
N LEU A 20 1.79 -6.18 -0.15
CA LEU A 20 2.22 -6.88 1.06
C LEU A 20 3.08 -5.93 1.88
N VAL A 21 2.70 -5.73 3.14
CA VAL A 21 3.42 -4.87 4.08
C VAL A 21 3.75 -5.66 5.34
N TRP A 22 5.05 -5.81 5.60
CA TRP A 22 5.58 -6.29 6.86
C TRP A 22 5.64 -5.11 7.82
N ASN A 23 4.66 -5.03 8.72
CA ASN A 23 4.59 -3.96 9.71
C ASN A 23 5.32 -4.37 11.01
N LYS A 24 5.72 -3.36 11.81
CA LYS A 24 6.48 -3.51 13.05
C LYS A 24 7.92 -3.98 12.85
N CYS A 25 8.54 -3.64 11.71
CA CYS A 25 9.93 -4.00 11.43
C CYS A 25 10.93 -3.40 12.43
N ASP A 26 10.53 -2.42 13.25
CA ASP A 26 11.34 -1.91 14.37
C ASP A 26 11.63 -2.96 15.46
N LEU A 27 10.93 -4.09 15.46
CA LEU A 27 11.19 -5.24 16.34
C LEU A 27 12.21 -6.23 15.76
N LEU A 28 12.59 -6.06 14.50
CA LEU A 28 13.52 -6.94 13.78
C LEU A 28 14.92 -6.34 13.74
N THR A 29 15.94 -7.19 13.67
CA THR A 29 17.31 -6.73 13.42
C THR A 29 17.44 -6.16 11.99
N PRO A 30 18.44 -5.31 11.71
CA PRO A 30 18.65 -4.78 10.36
C PRO A 30 18.79 -5.86 9.29
N GLU A 31 19.43 -6.99 9.60
CA GLU A 31 19.58 -8.13 8.70
C GLU A 31 18.22 -8.76 8.39
N GLN A 32 17.40 -9.00 9.42
CA GLN A 32 16.05 -9.54 9.25
C GLN A 32 15.14 -8.60 8.46
N GLN A 33 15.29 -7.28 8.62
CA GLN A 33 14.56 -6.29 7.84
C GLN A 33 14.93 -6.32 6.35
N HIS A 34 16.14 -6.79 6.02
CA HIS A 34 16.60 -6.95 4.65
C HIS A 34 16.20 -8.31 4.06
N GLU A 35 16.32 -9.38 4.84
CA GLU A 35 16.01 -10.74 4.41
C GLU A 35 14.51 -10.95 4.19
N LEU A 36 13.65 -10.41 5.06
CA LEU A 36 12.21 -10.66 5.01
C LEU A 36 11.56 -10.19 3.69
N PRO A 37 11.80 -8.97 3.19
CA PRO A 37 11.33 -8.56 1.86
C PRO A 37 12.04 -9.29 0.71
N ALA A 38 13.31 -9.69 0.88
CA ALA A 38 14.04 -10.40 -0.16
C ALA A 38 13.49 -11.82 -0.39
N GLU A 39 13.09 -12.50 0.68
CA GLU A 39 12.58 -13.87 0.62
C GLU A 39 11.10 -13.93 0.24
N PHE A 40 10.26 -13.02 0.78
CA PHE A 40 8.81 -13.11 0.65
C PHE A 40 8.18 -11.96 -0.16
N GLY A 41 8.98 -11.01 -0.62
CA GLY A 41 8.51 -9.78 -1.24
C GLY A 41 7.84 -8.82 -0.24
N GLY A 42 7.30 -7.72 -0.77
CA GLY A 42 6.60 -6.70 0.01
C GLY A 42 7.51 -5.62 0.59
N LEU A 43 6.94 -4.78 1.47
CA LEU A 43 7.61 -3.63 2.06
C LEU A 43 7.75 -3.81 3.57
N CYS A 44 8.96 -3.59 4.11
CA CYS A 44 9.16 -3.49 5.56
C CYS A 44 8.86 -2.05 6.02
N ILE A 45 7.98 -1.89 7.01
CA ILE A 45 7.69 -0.60 7.63
C ILE A 45 7.62 -0.72 9.15
N SER A 46 7.72 0.42 9.83
CA SER A 46 7.24 0.56 11.20
C SER A 46 6.24 1.70 11.26
N ALA A 47 4.95 1.37 11.25
CA ALA A 47 3.89 2.37 11.34
C ALA A 47 3.97 3.17 12.65
N GLY A 48 4.29 2.51 13.77
CA GLY A 48 4.43 3.16 15.08
C GLY A 48 5.60 4.14 15.14
N LYS A 49 6.66 3.92 14.36
CA LYS A 49 7.81 4.83 14.24
C LYS A 49 7.72 5.76 13.03
N ARG A 50 6.66 5.65 12.22
CA ARG A 50 6.51 6.31 10.90
C ARG A 50 7.72 6.06 9.96
N ALA A 51 8.38 4.92 10.11
CA ALA A 51 9.49 4.53 9.24
C ALA A 51 8.95 3.72 8.04
N GLY A 52 9.43 4.02 6.84
CA GLY A 52 8.99 3.34 5.60
C GLY A 52 7.68 3.89 4.99
N SER A 53 7.15 4.99 5.53
CA SER A 53 5.89 5.56 5.05
C SER A 53 6.01 6.20 3.65
N GLY A 54 7.19 6.73 3.30
CA GLY A 54 7.42 7.32 1.99
C GLY A 54 7.42 6.26 0.88
N GLU A 55 8.09 5.14 1.13
CA GLU A 55 8.13 3.95 0.26
C GLU A 55 6.73 3.35 0.10
N LEU A 56 5.97 3.26 1.19
CA LEU A 56 4.58 2.80 1.16
C LEU A 56 3.70 3.71 0.28
N THR A 57 3.77 5.03 0.45
CA THR A 57 3.01 5.97 -0.38
C THR A 57 3.35 5.82 -1.86
N LYS A 58 4.64 5.71 -2.20
CA LYS A 58 5.08 5.50 -3.59
C LYS A 58 4.52 4.19 -4.16
N ALA A 59 4.55 3.11 -3.39
CA ALA A 59 4.00 1.83 -3.82
C ALA A 59 2.48 1.90 -4.02
N ILE A 60 1.76 2.59 -3.13
CA ILE A 60 0.31 2.83 -3.28
C ILE A 60 0.03 3.60 -4.57
N SER A 61 0.76 4.69 -4.83
CA SER A 61 0.61 5.46 -6.07
C SER A 61 0.90 4.64 -7.34
N GLY A 62 1.79 3.65 -7.27
CA GLY A 62 2.08 2.76 -8.40
C GLY A 62 1.02 1.67 -8.62
N VAL A 63 0.24 1.32 -7.60
CA VAL A 63 -0.80 0.27 -7.66
C VAL A 63 -2.17 0.86 -7.99
N ILE A 64 -2.45 2.09 -7.55
CA ILE A 64 -3.69 2.79 -7.90
C ILE A 64 -3.63 3.14 -9.39
N LYS A 65 -4.50 2.51 -10.19
CA LYS A 65 -4.90 3.10 -11.47
C LYS A 65 -5.69 4.36 -11.15
N VAL A 66 -5.08 5.50 -11.38
CA VAL A 66 -5.79 6.77 -11.33
C VAL A 66 -6.66 6.82 -12.58
N ASP A 67 -7.95 6.48 -12.47
CA ASP A 67 -8.97 6.86 -13.45
C ASP A 67 -9.24 8.37 -13.32
N GLY A 68 -8.17 9.15 -13.50
CA GLY A 68 -8.20 10.61 -13.49
C GLY A 68 -8.42 11.09 -14.90
N GLY A 69 -9.66 11.02 -15.37
CA GLY A 69 -10.10 11.99 -16.37
C GLY A 69 -9.89 13.39 -15.78
N PRO A 70 -9.48 14.39 -16.59
CA PRO A 70 -9.32 15.76 -16.10
C PRO A 70 -10.59 16.19 -15.39
N ILE A 71 -10.46 16.61 -14.14
CA ILE A 71 -11.52 17.29 -13.40
C ILE A 71 -11.71 18.63 -14.10
N GLU A 72 -12.67 18.69 -15.01
CA GLU A 72 -13.11 19.97 -15.60
C GLU A 72 -13.78 20.76 -14.47
N GLU A 73 -12.98 21.55 -13.76
CA GLU A 73 -13.46 22.48 -12.75
C GLU A 73 -14.22 23.61 -13.48
N SER A 74 -15.50 23.37 -13.78
CA SER A 74 -16.40 24.40 -14.27
C SER A 74 -16.74 25.31 -13.10
N ILE A 75 -15.89 26.32 -12.86
CA ILE A 75 -16.23 27.44 -11.99
C ILE A 75 -17.25 28.28 -12.78
N PRO A 76 -18.52 28.38 -12.36
CA PRO A 76 -19.48 29.25 -13.04
C PRO A 76 -19.00 30.70 -12.89
N SER A 77 -18.83 31.38 -14.02
CA SER A 77 -18.45 32.79 -14.08
C SER A 77 -19.40 33.64 -13.25
N PRO A 78 -18.88 34.65 -12.50
CA PRO A 78 -19.73 35.53 -11.71
C PRO A 78 -20.66 36.30 -12.65
N VAL A 79 -21.97 36.22 -12.36
CA VAL A 79 -23.01 36.99 -13.06
C VAL A 79 -22.75 38.48 -12.79
N SER A 80 -22.72 39.27 -13.86
CA SER A 80 -22.37 40.70 -13.88
C SER A 80 -23.23 41.59 -12.97
#